data_AF-A0A9E5R4E1-F1
#
_entry.id   AF-A0A9E5R4E1-F1
#
_cell.length_a   1.000
_cell.length_b   1.000
_cell.length_c   1.000
_cell.angle_alpha   90.00
_cell.angle_beta   90.00
_cell.angle_gamma   90.00
#
_symmetry.space_group_name_H-M   'P 1'
#
loop_
_entity.id
_entity.type
_entity.pdbx_description
1 polymer ?
#
loop_
_entity_poly.entity_id
_entity_poly.type
_entity_poly.pdbx_seq_one_letter_code
_entity_poly.pdbx_strand_id
1 'polypeptide(L)'
;MIIHQPFGKEHPYEQDPEERTPRHPLAGQPFAVGVGIRPPGAAQQVMVWHQVADAPPQAVAAIRDADWVARHEEGVGAEFLERLERVEQDLWHAELVAPAWGQTLRYWIEADGERSQDYPLRGEDWIAAALLDYPLDTTDWHLQPAQVELLSDGQHLRRLRLTFPSAADEAFYGLGERFNALNQKGEWLDIRCYEQYKDQGRRTYLPVPFLLSSRGYGVYVESARWMAFDLRAADHWTLEADLPADGHLTLTWFTDPDPYALIGRFTLHTGQPALPPLWAFGLWMSANEWNSQEKVLREVALTREHGIPASVLVIEAWSDETTFYIWNDAEYDPVAGDGALKLGDFRFGGKWPDPKGMVDQLHAEGIRVLLWQIPVLKAPEGEHPQHAADRAHFEAQGYGVRAAEGAALYRVRPFWFRDGYLLDVTHAEAVRWWLEKRAYLLGRTGH
;
A
#
# COMPACT_ATOMS: atom_id res chain seq x y z
N MET A 1 2.76 27.21 -16.30
CA MET A 1 1.77 26.19 -15.87
C MET A 1 1.72 26.13 -14.35
N ILE A 2 0.53 26.36 -13.78
CA ILE A 2 0.24 26.24 -12.36
C ILE A 2 0.00 24.76 -12.02
N ILE A 3 0.67 24.25 -11.00
CA ILE A 3 0.52 22.90 -10.46
C ILE A 3 0.05 23.00 -9.02
N HIS A 4 -1.14 22.49 -8.77
CA HIS A 4 -1.66 22.26 -7.42
C HIS A 4 -2.50 20.99 -7.45
N GLN A 5 -2.17 20.06 -6.57
CA GLN A 5 -2.86 18.78 -6.45
C GLN A 5 -3.20 18.59 -4.98
N PRO A 6 -4.41 18.95 -4.52
CA PRO A 6 -4.72 18.98 -3.08
C PRO A 6 -4.40 17.69 -2.31
N PHE A 7 -4.40 16.54 -2.99
CA PHE A 7 -4.10 15.22 -2.42
C PHE A 7 -2.78 14.61 -2.91
N GLY A 8 -2.11 15.26 -3.87
CA GLY A 8 -0.86 14.82 -4.50
C GLY A 8 -0.89 13.37 -4.95
N LYS A 9 0.21 12.65 -4.67
CA LYS A 9 0.31 11.20 -4.90
C LYS A 9 -0.35 10.36 -3.80
N GLU A 10 -0.96 10.98 -2.80
CA GLU A 10 -1.55 10.34 -1.62
C GLU A 10 -0.58 9.38 -0.91
N HIS A 11 0.72 9.69 -0.92
CA HIS A 11 1.69 8.91 -0.15
C HIS A 11 1.27 8.94 1.32
N PRO A 12 1.21 7.79 2.00
CA PRO A 12 0.55 7.69 3.29
C PRO A 12 1.27 8.45 4.41
N TYR A 13 2.56 8.71 4.25
CA TYR A 13 3.41 9.33 5.27
C TYR A 13 4.19 10.56 4.79
N GLU A 14 4.01 10.97 3.53
CA GLU A 14 4.72 12.09 2.92
C GLU A 14 3.72 12.91 2.10
N GLN A 15 4.00 14.20 1.95
CA GLN A 15 3.19 15.12 1.16
C GLN A 15 4.11 15.81 0.16
N ASP A 16 3.70 15.80 -1.11
CA ASP A 16 4.37 16.57 -2.15
C ASP A 16 4.19 18.08 -1.86
N PRO A 17 5.13 18.94 -2.26
CA PRO A 17 5.07 20.35 -1.96
C PRO A 17 3.94 21.10 -2.68
N GLU A 18 3.36 20.56 -3.75
CA GLU A 18 2.20 21.16 -4.44
C GLU A 18 0.85 20.74 -3.83
N GLU A 19 0.86 20.05 -2.68
CA GLU A 19 -0.34 19.59 -1.99
C GLU A 19 -0.97 20.64 -1.09
N ARG A 20 -2.21 20.34 -0.67
CA ARG A 20 -2.83 21.02 0.46
C ARG A 20 -2.35 20.37 1.76
N THR A 21 -1.83 21.16 2.71
CA THR A 21 -1.31 20.64 3.99
C THR A 21 -2.04 21.24 5.20
N PRO A 22 -2.71 20.43 6.04
CA PRO A 22 -3.01 19.02 5.83
C PRO A 22 -3.98 18.81 4.66
N ARG A 23 -3.98 17.62 4.04
CA ARG A 23 -4.89 17.28 2.92
C ARG A 23 -6.37 17.48 3.26
N HIS A 24 -6.72 17.22 4.52
CA HIS A 24 -8.06 17.35 5.10
C HIS A 24 -7.99 18.19 6.38
N PRO A 25 -8.00 19.53 6.28
CA PRO A 25 -8.03 20.38 7.47
C PRO A 25 -9.42 20.36 8.10
N LEU A 26 -9.47 20.33 9.44
CA LEU A 26 -10.73 20.46 10.18
C LEU A 26 -11.29 21.87 10.07
N ALA A 27 -12.59 22.02 10.27
CA ALA A 27 -13.30 23.29 10.21
C ALA A 27 -12.61 24.36 11.08
N GLY A 28 -12.37 25.53 10.50
CA GLY A 28 -11.71 26.65 11.19
C GLY A 28 -10.21 26.46 11.46
N GLN A 29 -9.59 25.34 11.08
CA GLN A 29 -8.15 25.17 11.19
C GLN A 29 -7.40 25.78 9.99
N PRO A 30 -6.16 26.27 10.20
CA PRO A 30 -5.33 26.74 9.12
C PRO A 30 -4.89 25.58 8.21
N PHE A 31 -4.65 25.88 6.94
CA PHE A 31 -4.03 24.97 5.99
C PHE A 31 -3.21 25.73 4.95
N ALA A 32 -2.13 25.11 4.50
CA ALA A 32 -1.29 25.62 3.43
C ALA A 32 -1.79 25.12 2.07
N VAL A 33 -1.82 26.00 1.08
CA VAL A 33 -1.98 25.70 -0.35
C VAL A 33 -0.59 25.74 -0.97
N GLY A 34 -0.01 24.56 -1.23
CA GLY A 34 1.25 24.43 -1.96
C GLY A 34 1.05 24.58 -3.47
N VAL A 35 1.91 25.33 -4.14
CA VAL A 35 1.80 25.64 -5.57
C VAL A 35 3.14 25.48 -6.26
N GLY A 36 3.20 24.63 -7.28
CA GLY A 36 4.33 24.54 -8.20
C GLY A 36 4.11 25.39 -9.45
N ILE A 37 5.12 26.13 -9.89
CA ILE A 37 5.14 26.87 -11.15
C ILE A 37 6.20 26.28 -12.06
N ARG A 38 5.78 25.82 -13.24
CA ARG A 38 6.65 25.22 -14.26
C ARG A 38 6.52 25.94 -15.61
N PRO A 39 7.64 26.27 -16.29
CA PRO A 39 9.03 26.16 -15.83
C PRO A 39 9.36 27.17 -14.69
N PRO A 40 10.52 27.06 -14.00
CA PRO A 40 10.95 28.04 -13.01
C PRO A 40 11.02 29.46 -13.60
N GLY A 41 10.68 30.46 -12.80
CA GLY A 41 10.66 31.88 -13.18
C GLY A 41 9.47 32.30 -14.04
N ALA A 42 8.56 31.37 -14.38
CA ALA A 42 7.41 31.65 -15.23
C ALA A 42 6.34 32.54 -14.57
N ALA A 43 6.38 32.72 -13.25
CA ALA A 43 5.53 33.66 -12.53
C ALA A 43 6.36 34.50 -11.54
N GLN A 44 6.12 35.80 -11.52
CA GLN A 44 6.69 36.73 -10.55
C GLN A 44 5.76 36.97 -9.36
N GLN A 45 4.45 36.81 -9.57
CA GLN A 45 3.44 36.92 -8.53
C GLN A 45 2.47 35.74 -8.59
N VAL A 46 2.22 35.14 -7.43
CA VAL A 46 1.20 34.09 -7.26
C VAL A 46 0.23 34.55 -6.17
N MET A 47 -1.06 34.52 -6.48
CA MET A 47 -2.17 34.84 -5.58
C MET A 47 -3.05 33.61 -5.40
N VAL A 48 -3.42 33.31 -4.17
CA VAL A 48 -4.45 32.32 -3.86
C VAL A 48 -5.73 33.06 -3.50
N TRP A 49 -6.73 32.91 -4.35
CA TRP A 49 -8.05 33.46 -4.13
C TRP A 49 -8.94 32.44 -3.45
N HIS A 50 -9.80 32.87 -2.54
CA HIS A 50 -10.75 32.00 -1.88
C HIS A 50 -12.10 32.70 -1.66
N GLN A 51 -13.15 31.89 -1.59
CA GLN A 51 -14.52 32.32 -1.40
C GLN A 51 -15.27 31.29 -0.55
N VAL A 52 -15.94 31.73 0.51
CA VAL A 52 -16.84 30.90 1.31
C VAL A 52 -18.28 31.27 0.96
N ALA A 53 -19.05 30.30 0.48
CA ALA A 53 -20.42 30.51 0.01
C ALA A 53 -20.52 31.74 -0.94
N ASP A 54 -21.43 32.68 -0.67
CA ASP A 54 -21.69 33.87 -1.50
C ASP A 54 -20.90 35.12 -1.04
N ALA A 55 -19.95 34.98 -0.10
CA ALA A 55 -19.12 36.10 0.31
C ALA A 55 -18.26 36.63 -0.85
N PRO A 56 -17.83 37.91 -0.84
CA PRO A 56 -16.89 38.40 -1.84
C PRO A 56 -15.56 37.61 -1.81
N PRO A 57 -14.98 37.26 -2.97
CA PRO A 57 -13.66 36.63 -3.01
C PRO A 57 -12.58 37.46 -2.32
N GLN A 58 -11.69 36.78 -1.62
CA GLN A 58 -10.51 37.35 -0.97
C GLN A 58 -9.26 36.75 -1.59
N ALA A 59 -8.16 37.51 -1.60
CA ALA A 59 -6.88 37.08 -2.16
C ALA A 59 -5.80 37.13 -1.10
N VAL A 60 -4.98 36.08 -1.06
CA VAL A 60 -3.77 35.98 -0.24
C VAL A 60 -2.58 35.87 -1.18
N ALA A 61 -1.57 36.72 -1.00
CA ALA A 61 -0.33 36.62 -1.76
C ALA A 61 0.44 35.38 -1.29
N ALA A 62 0.79 34.49 -2.24
CA ALA A 62 1.61 33.34 -1.93
C ALA A 62 3.08 33.77 -1.74
N ILE A 63 3.77 33.07 -0.84
CA ILE A 63 5.17 33.30 -0.52
C ILE A 63 6.00 32.29 -1.32
N ARG A 64 6.97 32.78 -2.09
CA ARG A 64 7.92 31.93 -2.80
C ARG A 64 8.87 31.29 -1.80
N ASP A 65 9.03 29.98 -1.89
CA ASP A 65 10.06 29.27 -1.16
C ASP A 65 11.41 29.42 -1.91
N ALA A 66 12.18 30.42 -1.50
CA ALA A 66 13.44 30.78 -2.15
C ALA A 66 14.57 29.78 -1.85
N ASP A 67 14.45 29.04 -0.75
CA ASP A 67 15.44 28.04 -0.32
C ASP A 67 15.02 26.63 -0.77
N TRP A 68 13.91 26.50 -1.50
CA TRP A 68 13.52 25.22 -2.02
C TRP A 68 14.55 24.69 -3.00
N VAL A 69 15.10 23.55 -2.63
CA VAL A 69 15.87 22.69 -3.52
C VAL A 69 15.04 21.44 -3.72
N ALA A 70 15.00 20.93 -4.94
CA ALA A 70 14.45 19.61 -5.21
C ALA A 70 15.07 18.62 -4.21
N ARG A 71 14.27 18.17 -3.24
CA ARG A 71 14.73 17.21 -2.25
C ARG A 71 14.99 15.90 -2.98
N HIS A 72 16.14 15.31 -2.70
CA HIS A 72 16.41 13.95 -3.13
C HIS A 72 15.53 13.06 -2.24
N GLU A 73 14.74 12.17 -2.83
CA GLU A 73 14.09 11.12 -2.05
C GLU A 73 15.21 10.28 -1.42
N GLU A 74 15.27 10.24 -0.10
CA GLU A 74 16.22 9.40 0.63
C GLU A 74 15.73 7.96 0.58
N GLY A 75 16.49 7.08 -0.06
CA GLY A 75 16.28 5.64 -0.02
C GLY A 75 17.56 4.88 -0.34
N VAL A 76 17.58 3.57 -0.08
CA VAL A 76 18.78 2.75 -0.17
C VAL A 76 18.60 1.70 -1.26
N GLY A 77 19.45 1.68 -2.29
CA GLY A 77 19.41 0.66 -3.36
C GLY A 77 19.62 1.24 -4.76
N ALA A 78 20.00 0.41 -5.73
CA ALA A 78 20.24 0.82 -7.11
C ALA A 78 18.99 1.44 -7.78
N GLU A 79 17.80 0.97 -7.41
CA GLU A 79 16.52 1.49 -7.93
C GLU A 79 16.16 2.89 -7.40
N PHE A 80 16.63 3.27 -6.20
CA PHE A 80 16.53 4.64 -5.67
C PHE A 80 17.53 5.59 -6.33
N LEU A 81 18.71 5.08 -6.72
CA LEU A 81 19.79 5.87 -7.30
C LEU A 81 19.53 6.22 -8.79
N GLU A 82 18.70 5.46 -9.51
CA GLU A 82 18.52 5.65 -10.95
C GLU A 82 17.47 6.70 -11.37
N ARG A 83 16.55 7.17 -10.51
CA ARG A 83 15.39 7.95 -11.00
C ARG A 83 15.00 9.18 -10.17
N LEU A 84 16.00 10.02 -9.90
CA LEU A 84 15.85 11.45 -9.57
C LEU A 84 15.18 12.20 -10.74
N GLU A 85 13.85 12.26 -10.81
CA GLU A 85 13.21 13.32 -11.60
C GLU A 85 13.39 14.64 -10.83
N ARG A 86 14.47 15.36 -11.12
CA ARG A 86 14.60 16.75 -10.67
C ARG A 86 13.47 17.55 -11.31
N VAL A 87 12.40 17.75 -10.56
CA VAL A 87 11.32 18.61 -10.99
C VAL A 87 11.81 20.05 -10.86
N GLU A 88 12.24 20.64 -11.96
CA GLU A 88 12.55 22.07 -12.00
C GLU A 88 11.25 22.87 -11.92
N GLN A 89 11.04 23.53 -10.78
CA GLN A 89 9.90 24.40 -10.53
C GLN A 89 10.22 25.46 -9.49
N ASP A 90 9.44 26.54 -9.50
CA ASP A 90 9.33 27.41 -8.33
C ASP A 90 8.20 26.91 -7.44
N LEU A 91 8.43 26.90 -6.14
CA LEU A 91 7.38 26.60 -5.16
C LEU A 91 6.92 27.84 -4.45
N TRP A 92 5.62 27.88 -4.20
CA TRP A 92 4.93 28.93 -3.50
C TRP A 92 3.96 28.30 -2.50
N HIS A 93 3.70 28.98 -1.39
CA HIS A 93 2.67 28.57 -0.45
C HIS A 93 1.82 29.76 0.00
N ALA A 94 0.54 29.52 0.26
CA ALA A 94 -0.34 30.48 0.91
C ALA A 94 -1.13 29.81 2.03
N GLU A 95 -1.26 30.49 3.16
CA GLU A 95 -2.07 30.03 4.29
C GLU A 95 -3.52 30.48 4.12
N LEU A 96 -4.45 29.53 4.23
CA LEU A 96 -5.88 29.76 4.29
C LEU A 96 -6.45 29.14 5.58
N VAL A 97 -7.73 29.40 5.85
CA VAL A 97 -8.46 28.79 6.97
C VAL A 97 -9.60 27.97 6.38
N ALA A 98 -9.75 26.73 6.84
CA ALA A 98 -10.85 25.87 6.43
C ALA A 98 -12.19 26.51 6.82
N PRO A 99 -13.24 26.37 5.99
CA PRO A 99 -14.53 26.98 6.28
C PRO A 99 -15.13 26.38 7.57
N ALA A 100 -16.11 27.09 8.14
CA ALA A 100 -16.86 26.54 9.27
C ALA A 100 -17.54 25.22 8.89
N TRP A 101 -17.88 24.43 9.91
CA TRP A 101 -18.51 23.12 9.73
C TRP A 101 -19.73 23.19 8.80
N GLY A 102 -19.75 22.32 7.79
CA GLY A 102 -20.82 22.24 6.79
C GLY A 102 -20.87 23.38 5.77
N GLN A 103 -19.96 24.36 5.83
CA GLN A 103 -19.77 25.35 4.77
C GLN A 103 -18.76 24.85 3.73
N THR A 104 -18.85 25.41 2.53
CA THR A 104 -17.91 25.11 1.44
C THR A 104 -17.11 26.36 1.10
N LEU A 105 -15.79 26.21 1.13
CA LEU A 105 -14.82 27.13 0.58
C LEU A 105 -14.43 26.65 -0.82
N ARG A 106 -14.35 27.57 -1.78
CA ARG A 106 -13.69 27.35 -3.06
C ARG A 106 -12.44 28.22 -3.10
N TYR A 107 -11.32 27.68 -3.53
CA TYR A 107 -10.13 28.46 -3.81
C TYR A 107 -9.59 28.18 -5.20
N TRP A 108 -8.84 29.12 -5.75
CA TRP A 108 -8.12 28.97 -7.00
C TRP A 108 -6.83 29.78 -6.94
N ILE A 109 -5.92 29.49 -7.86
CA ILE A 109 -4.61 30.11 -7.92
C ILE A 109 -4.57 30.98 -9.18
N GLU A 110 -4.03 32.18 -9.04
CA GLU A 110 -3.68 33.05 -10.15
C GLU A 110 -2.18 33.33 -10.13
N ALA A 111 -1.52 33.13 -11.27
CA ALA A 111 -0.10 33.39 -11.44
C ALA A 111 0.10 34.22 -12.72
N ASP A 112 0.51 35.48 -12.57
CA ASP A 112 0.73 36.45 -13.66
C ASP A 112 -0.38 36.46 -14.76
N GLY A 113 -1.64 36.30 -14.35
CA GLY A 113 -2.81 36.34 -15.24
C GLY A 113 -3.31 34.97 -15.74
N GLU A 114 -2.58 33.88 -15.49
CA GLU A 114 -3.10 32.53 -15.65
C GLU A 114 -3.91 32.13 -14.40
N ARG A 115 -5.07 31.49 -14.60
CA ARG A 115 -5.96 31.04 -13.53
C ARG A 115 -6.07 29.51 -13.53
N SER A 116 -5.96 28.88 -12.37
CA SER A 116 -6.20 27.44 -12.20
C SER A 116 -7.70 27.10 -12.22
N GLN A 117 -8.01 25.81 -12.16
CA GLN A 117 -9.36 25.36 -11.78
C GLN A 117 -9.72 25.78 -10.34
N ASP A 118 -11.01 25.68 -10.01
CA ASP A 118 -11.51 25.84 -8.65
C ASP A 118 -11.33 24.54 -7.86
N TYR A 119 -10.86 24.66 -6.62
CA TYR A 119 -10.69 23.58 -5.67
C TYR A 119 -11.70 23.72 -4.53
N PRO A 120 -12.67 22.80 -4.40
CA PRO A 120 -13.61 22.82 -3.29
C PRO A 120 -12.98 22.22 -2.02
N LEU A 121 -13.37 22.80 -0.88
CA LEU A 121 -13.09 22.28 0.46
C LEU A 121 -14.34 22.49 1.31
N ARG A 122 -14.91 21.42 1.82
CA ARG A 122 -16.05 21.47 2.76
C ARG A 122 -15.52 21.31 4.18
N GLY A 123 -16.00 22.13 5.10
CA GLY A 123 -15.56 22.10 6.50
C GLY A 123 -16.10 20.86 7.22
N GLU A 124 -15.20 19.99 7.64
CA GLU A 124 -15.49 18.80 8.45
C GLU A 124 -14.96 18.98 9.88
N ASP A 125 -15.66 18.43 10.87
CA ASP A 125 -15.23 18.51 12.27
C ASP A 125 -15.66 17.26 13.05
N TRP A 126 -15.03 17.04 14.20
CA TRP A 126 -15.40 16.00 15.15
C TRP A 126 -16.62 16.43 15.95
N ILE A 127 -17.66 15.60 15.92
CA ILE A 127 -18.92 15.83 16.62
C ILE A 127 -19.11 14.71 17.64
N ALA A 128 -19.42 15.07 18.89
CA ALA A 128 -19.82 14.10 19.89
C ALA A 128 -21.08 13.34 19.41
N ALA A 129 -21.03 12.02 19.49
CA ALA A 129 -22.11 11.15 19.07
C ALA A 129 -22.48 10.17 20.18
N ALA A 130 -23.61 9.49 19.99
CA ALA A 130 -23.98 8.32 20.78
C ALA A 130 -24.03 7.10 19.85
N LEU A 131 -23.59 5.94 20.34
CA LEU A 131 -23.78 4.70 19.61
C LEU A 131 -25.27 4.35 19.59
N LEU A 132 -25.79 4.12 18.39
CA LEU A 132 -27.19 3.72 18.20
C LEU A 132 -27.40 2.24 18.57
N ASP A 133 -26.43 1.39 18.21
CA ASP A 133 -26.43 -0.05 18.48
C ASP A 133 -25.01 -0.49 18.89
N TYR A 134 -24.78 -0.69 20.20
CA TYR A 134 -23.58 -1.36 20.70
C TYR A 134 -23.99 -2.74 21.24
N PRO A 135 -23.77 -3.83 20.50
CA PRO A 135 -24.38 -5.14 20.78
C PRO A 135 -23.77 -5.89 21.97
N LEU A 136 -22.75 -5.31 22.62
CA LEU A 136 -22.15 -5.88 23.82
C LEU A 136 -23.01 -5.52 25.05
N ASP A 137 -23.94 -6.41 25.38
CA ASP A 137 -24.58 -6.49 26.70
C ASP A 137 -23.55 -7.00 27.72
N THR A 138 -22.58 -6.15 28.07
CA THR A 138 -21.52 -6.45 29.02
C THR A 138 -21.45 -5.39 30.11
N THR A 139 -21.29 -5.83 31.35
CA THR A 139 -20.96 -4.97 32.49
C THR A 139 -19.46 -4.67 32.60
N ASP A 140 -18.64 -5.21 31.70
CA ASP A 140 -17.21 -4.91 31.65
C ASP A 140 -16.97 -3.52 31.08
N TRP A 141 -16.56 -2.61 31.94
CA TRP A 141 -16.33 -1.20 31.61
C TRP A 141 -15.18 -1.00 30.63
N HIS A 142 -14.23 -1.94 30.53
CA HIS A 142 -13.14 -1.88 29.54
C HIS A 142 -13.65 -2.00 28.10
N LEU A 143 -14.81 -2.62 27.93
CA LEU A 143 -15.40 -2.89 26.62
C LEU A 143 -16.47 -1.86 26.26
N GLN A 144 -16.67 -0.82 27.05
CA GLN A 144 -17.62 0.24 26.74
C GLN A 144 -16.84 1.51 26.37
N PRO A 145 -17.13 2.16 25.23
CA PRO A 145 -16.46 3.40 24.90
C PRO A 145 -16.91 4.51 25.85
N ALA A 146 -15.95 5.19 26.46
CA ALA A 146 -16.17 6.37 27.29
C ALA A 146 -16.52 7.61 26.45
N GLN A 147 -16.07 7.64 25.18
CA GLN A 147 -16.35 8.73 24.24
C GLN A 147 -16.51 8.17 22.83
N VAL A 148 -17.44 8.78 22.09
CA VAL A 148 -17.75 8.44 20.69
C VAL A 148 -17.82 9.75 19.92
N GLU A 149 -17.03 9.85 18.86
CA GLU A 149 -16.99 11.04 18.00
C GLU A 149 -17.08 10.64 16.53
N LEU A 150 -17.77 11.46 15.72
CA LEU A 150 -17.89 11.28 14.28
C LEU A 150 -17.25 12.47 13.57
N LEU A 151 -16.38 12.20 12.61
CA LEU A 151 -15.88 13.22 11.70
C LEU A 151 -16.89 13.37 10.56
N SER A 152 -17.52 14.53 10.47
CA SER A 152 -18.56 14.80 9.48
C SER A 152 -18.48 16.22 8.93
N ASP A 153 -18.92 16.39 7.70
CA ASP A 153 -19.17 17.68 7.04
C ASP A 153 -20.66 18.09 7.06
N GLY A 154 -21.48 17.40 7.86
CA GLY A 154 -22.93 17.55 7.93
C GLY A 154 -23.73 16.86 6.82
N GLN A 155 -23.06 16.24 5.84
CA GLN A 155 -23.68 15.46 4.77
C GLN A 155 -23.13 14.03 4.72
N HIS A 156 -21.85 13.86 5.00
CA HIS A 156 -21.12 12.60 4.96
C HIS A 156 -20.47 12.33 6.32
N LEU A 157 -20.40 11.05 6.67
CA LEU A 157 -19.59 10.56 7.78
C LEU A 157 -18.30 10.00 7.19
N ARG A 158 -17.15 10.53 7.61
CA ARG A 158 -15.86 10.08 7.10
C ARG A 158 -15.13 9.16 8.05
N ARG A 159 -15.14 9.49 9.34
CA ARG A 159 -14.44 8.72 10.37
C ARG A 159 -15.27 8.58 11.63
N LEU A 160 -14.97 7.51 12.35
CA LEU A 160 -15.39 7.29 13.72
C LEU A 160 -14.15 7.36 14.61
N ARG A 161 -14.32 7.93 15.80
CA ARG A 161 -13.36 7.80 16.90
C ARG A 161 -14.07 7.23 18.12
N LEU A 162 -13.47 6.19 18.71
CA LEU A 162 -13.93 5.54 19.93
C LEU A 162 -12.81 5.59 20.96
N THR A 163 -13.11 6.10 22.14
CA THR A 163 -12.17 6.12 23.27
C THR A 163 -12.63 5.12 24.31
N PHE A 164 -11.76 4.16 24.64
CA PHE A 164 -12.01 3.14 25.65
C PHE A 164 -11.10 3.35 26.84
N PRO A 165 -11.59 3.15 28.06
CA PRO A 165 -10.78 3.33 29.24
C PRO A 165 -9.78 2.16 29.40
N SER A 166 -8.60 2.44 29.94
CA SER A 166 -7.46 1.52 30.03
C SER A 166 -6.80 1.62 31.39
N ALA A 167 -6.33 0.51 31.93
CA ALA A 167 -5.52 0.56 33.15
C ALA A 167 -4.09 1.02 32.83
N ALA A 168 -3.44 1.73 33.76
CA ALA A 168 -2.07 2.21 33.55
C ALA A 168 -1.05 1.07 33.37
N ASP A 169 -1.31 -0.10 33.96
CA ASP A 169 -0.51 -1.33 33.88
C ASP A 169 -0.99 -2.30 32.79
N GLU A 170 -1.92 -1.88 31.94
CA GLU A 170 -2.39 -2.66 30.80
C GLU A 170 -1.35 -2.65 29.68
N ALA A 171 -1.02 -3.85 29.20
CA ALA A 171 -0.21 -4.05 28.00
C ALA A 171 -1.10 -4.38 26.80
N PHE A 172 -0.65 -3.92 25.63
CA PHE A 172 -1.33 -4.12 24.34
C PHE A 172 -0.40 -4.81 23.35
N TYR A 173 -0.93 -5.77 22.60
CA TYR A 173 -0.19 -6.58 21.64
C TYR A 173 -0.98 -6.70 20.32
N GLY A 174 -0.32 -7.20 19.28
CA GLY A 174 -0.93 -7.42 17.97
C GLY A 174 -0.72 -6.23 17.03
N LEU A 175 -1.79 -5.83 16.35
CA LEU A 175 -1.80 -4.86 15.25
C LEU A 175 -1.03 -5.33 14.00
N GLY A 176 -0.87 -6.65 13.84
CA GLY A 176 -0.11 -7.30 12.76
C GLY A 176 1.37 -7.51 13.09
N GLU A 177 2.20 -7.59 12.05
CA GLU A 177 3.65 -7.59 12.18
C GLU A 177 4.13 -6.20 12.61
N ARG A 178 4.93 -6.10 13.68
CA ARG A 178 5.44 -4.83 14.21
C ARG A 178 6.92 -4.94 14.57
N PHE A 179 7.67 -3.88 14.28
CA PHE A 179 9.14 -3.83 14.39
C PHE A 179 9.64 -2.87 15.49
N ASN A 180 8.74 -2.10 16.11
CA ASN A 180 9.07 -1.11 17.14
C ASN A 180 9.15 -1.73 18.55
N ALA A 181 8.11 -2.45 18.97
CA ALA A 181 7.98 -3.00 20.31
C ALA A 181 7.01 -4.19 20.31
N LEU A 182 7.11 -5.05 21.34
CA LEU A 182 6.12 -6.10 21.57
C LEU A 182 4.88 -5.55 22.28
N ASN A 183 5.08 -4.82 23.40
CA ASN A 183 4.02 -4.09 24.08
C ASN A 183 3.86 -2.71 23.42
N GLN A 184 2.67 -2.44 22.89
CA GLN A 184 2.34 -1.21 22.17
C GLN A 184 1.76 -0.11 23.06
N LYS A 185 1.61 -0.33 24.37
CA LYS A 185 1.26 0.75 25.31
C LYS A 185 2.29 1.88 25.22
N GLY A 186 1.83 3.12 25.09
CA GLY A 186 2.69 4.28 24.86
C GLY A 186 2.90 4.66 23.39
N GLU A 187 2.34 3.89 22.44
CA GLU A 187 2.53 4.10 21.00
C GLU A 187 1.26 4.59 20.30
N TRP A 188 1.45 5.24 19.14
CA TRP A 188 0.41 5.49 18.16
C TRP A 188 0.75 4.72 16.89
N LEU A 189 -0.17 3.90 16.39
CA LEU A 189 0.06 3.00 15.26
C LEU A 189 -1.14 3.01 14.32
N ASP A 190 -0.88 3.19 13.03
CA ASP A 190 -1.90 2.99 12.00
C ASP A 190 -1.89 1.57 11.44
N ILE A 191 -3.02 1.22 10.84
CA ILE A 191 -3.25 -0.03 10.10
C ILE A 191 -3.29 0.36 8.63
N ARG A 192 -2.15 0.24 7.98
CA ARG A 192 -1.99 0.51 6.56
C ARG A 192 -0.86 -0.31 5.97
N CYS A 193 -1.17 -1.11 4.94
CA CYS A 193 -0.15 -1.85 4.21
C CYS A 193 0.78 -0.84 3.52
N TYR A 194 2.07 -0.91 3.82
CA TYR A 194 3.05 0.00 3.25
C TYR A 194 4.42 -0.65 3.12
N GLU A 195 5.04 -0.43 1.96
CA GLU A 195 6.38 -0.89 1.69
C GLU A 195 7.42 0.08 2.28
N GLN A 196 7.73 -0.07 3.56
CA GLN A 196 8.85 0.64 4.17
C GLN A 196 10.14 -0.12 3.91
N TYR A 197 10.93 0.32 2.93
CA TYR A 197 12.20 -0.34 2.60
C TYR A 197 13.23 -0.14 3.72
N LYS A 198 13.48 -1.22 4.48
CA LYS A 198 14.35 -1.26 5.67
C LYS A 198 13.88 -0.30 6.78
N ASP A 199 14.49 -0.44 7.96
CA ASP A 199 14.27 0.41 9.14
C ASP A 199 12.78 0.67 9.42
N GLN A 200 11.99 -0.40 9.46
CA GLN A 200 10.53 -0.35 9.43
C GLN A 200 9.94 0.51 10.56
N GLY A 201 10.58 0.52 11.74
CA GLY A 201 10.14 1.28 12.89
C GLY A 201 8.68 0.95 13.24
N ARG A 202 7.79 1.93 13.09
CA ARG A 202 6.35 1.78 13.36
C ARG A 202 5.53 1.30 12.14
N ARG A 203 6.11 1.36 10.94
CA ARG A 203 5.47 0.96 9.68
C ARG A 203 5.60 -0.56 9.49
N THR A 204 4.76 -1.13 8.63
CA THR A 204 4.75 -2.57 8.40
C THR A 204 4.12 -2.94 7.05
N TYR A 205 4.56 -4.06 6.48
CA TYR A 205 3.98 -4.66 5.29
C TYR A 205 2.69 -5.44 5.62
N LEU A 206 2.56 -5.93 6.85
CA LEU A 206 1.50 -6.86 7.26
C LEU A 206 0.77 -6.34 8.51
N PRO A 207 0.05 -5.21 8.43
CA PRO A 207 -0.80 -4.76 9.51
C PRO A 207 -2.08 -5.59 9.56
N VAL A 208 -2.57 -5.86 10.78
CA VAL A 208 -3.84 -6.54 11.02
C VAL A 208 -4.60 -5.72 12.07
N PRO A 209 -5.86 -5.32 11.84
CA PRO A 209 -6.60 -4.48 12.80
C PRO A 209 -7.14 -5.28 13.99
N PHE A 210 -6.25 -6.01 14.66
CA PHE A 210 -6.54 -6.82 15.84
C PHE A 210 -5.65 -6.38 17.00
N LEU A 211 -6.26 -5.81 18.03
CA LEU A 211 -5.61 -5.40 19.27
C LEU A 211 -5.89 -6.43 20.35
N LEU A 212 -4.85 -6.95 21.00
CA LEU A 212 -4.94 -7.88 22.13
C LEU A 212 -4.53 -7.15 23.42
N SER A 213 -5.36 -7.23 24.46
CA SER A 213 -5.07 -6.68 25.78
C SER A 213 -4.65 -7.76 26.77
N SER A 214 -3.70 -7.41 27.65
CA SER A 214 -3.36 -8.16 28.87
C SER A 214 -4.52 -8.33 29.88
N ARG A 215 -5.64 -7.63 29.71
CA ARG A 215 -6.84 -7.72 30.56
C ARG A 215 -7.82 -8.80 30.11
N GLY A 216 -7.41 -9.67 29.19
CA GLY A 216 -8.20 -10.82 28.75
C GLY A 216 -9.26 -10.49 27.70
N TYR A 217 -9.03 -9.43 26.92
CA TYR A 217 -9.87 -9.10 25.77
C TYR A 217 -9.04 -8.80 24.52
N GLY A 218 -9.66 -8.94 23.35
CA GLY A 218 -9.13 -8.48 22.10
C GLY A 218 -10.25 -7.97 21.20
N VAL A 219 -9.91 -7.05 20.31
CA VAL A 219 -10.86 -6.44 19.37
C VAL A 219 -10.32 -6.51 17.96
N TYR A 220 -11.13 -7.04 17.06
CA TYR A 220 -10.91 -7.00 15.62
C TYR A 220 -11.83 -5.96 14.99
N VAL A 221 -11.26 -5.03 14.23
CA VAL A 221 -12.03 -4.06 13.45
C VAL A 221 -12.25 -4.63 12.06
N GLU A 222 -13.50 -4.91 11.70
CA GLU A 222 -13.83 -5.55 10.42
C GLU A 222 -13.87 -4.53 9.27
N SER A 223 -12.69 -4.02 8.92
CA SER A 223 -12.52 -3.07 7.82
C SER A 223 -11.12 -3.19 7.23
N ALA A 224 -11.04 -3.04 5.90
CA ALA A 224 -9.78 -2.89 5.17
C ALA A 224 -9.40 -1.42 4.93
N ARG A 225 -10.22 -0.47 5.42
CA ARG A 225 -9.94 0.96 5.31
C ARG A 225 -8.90 1.38 6.35
N TRP A 226 -8.36 2.58 6.19
CA TRP A 226 -7.40 3.12 7.14
C TRP A 226 -8.01 3.26 8.53
N MET A 227 -7.21 2.97 9.54
CA MET A 227 -7.52 3.21 10.93
C MET A 227 -6.23 3.36 11.74
N ALA A 228 -6.33 3.87 12.95
CA ALA A 228 -5.24 4.00 13.88
C ALA A 228 -5.66 3.73 15.32
N PHE A 229 -4.72 3.20 16.09
CA PHE A 229 -4.83 2.98 17.52
C PHE A 229 -3.88 3.94 18.24
N ASP A 230 -4.43 4.84 19.04
CA ASP A 230 -3.67 5.66 19.97
C ASP A 230 -3.66 4.99 21.34
N LEU A 231 -2.52 4.45 21.72
CA LEU A 231 -2.30 3.72 22.98
C LEU A 231 -1.40 4.53 23.92
N ARG A 232 -1.16 5.82 23.63
CA ARG A 232 -0.21 6.67 24.36
C ARG A 232 -0.67 7.05 25.75
N ALA A 233 -1.98 7.22 25.91
CA ALA A 233 -2.55 7.61 27.19
C ALA A 233 -2.45 6.47 28.23
N ALA A 234 -2.24 6.87 29.48
CA ALA A 234 -2.13 5.91 30.58
C ALA A 234 -3.49 5.27 30.92
N ASP A 235 -4.56 6.06 30.84
CA ASP A 235 -5.89 5.75 31.35
C ASP A 235 -6.94 5.44 30.27
N HIS A 236 -6.57 5.52 28.98
CA HIS A 236 -7.43 5.17 27.86
C HIS A 236 -6.63 4.77 26.62
N TRP A 237 -7.34 4.25 25.64
CA TRP A 237 -6.87 4.08 24.27
C TRP A 237 -7.96 4.51 23.28
N THR A 238 -7.56 4.86 22.07
CA THR A 238 -8.47 5.40 21.07
C THR A 238 -8.33 4.66 19.75
N LEU A 239 -9.46 4.23 19.16
CA LEU A 239 -9.56 3.82 17.77
C LEU A 239 -10.06 4.99 16.94
N GLU A 240 -9.33 5.38 15.90
CA GLU A 240 -9.82 6.24 14.82
C GLU A 240 -9.90 5.41 13.54
N ALA A 241 -11.04 5.39 12.83
CA ALA A 241 -11.22 4.56 11.64
C ALA A 241 -12.01 5.27 10.55
N ASP A 242 -11.58 5.11 9.30
CA ASP A 242 -12.35 5.52 8.11
C ASP A 242 -13.62 4.67 8.00
N LEU A 243 -14.75 5.35 7.79
CA LEU A 243 -16.05 4.73 7.62
C LEU A 243 -16.33 4.41 6.13
N PRO A 244 -17.01 3.29 5.86
CA PRO A 244 -17.67 3.06 4.57
C PRO A 244 -18.82 4.05 4.32
N ALA A 245 -19.32 4.07 3.08
CA ALA A 245 -20.37 5.00 2.66
C ALA A 245 -21.72 4.79 3.38
N ASP A 246 -21.97 3.58 3.89
CA ASP A 246 -23.15 3.28 4.72
C ASP A 246 -22.94 3.68 6.20
N GLY A 247 -21.75 4.12 6.58
CA GLY A 247 -21.44 4.65 7.92
C GLY A 247 -21.30 3.60 9.01
N HIS A 248 -21.28 2.31 8.68
CA HIS A 248 -21.22 1.22 9.66
C HIS A 248 -19.79 0.70 9.85
N LEU A 249 -19.39 0.45 11.11
CA LEU A 249 -18.14 -0.21 11.47
C LEU A 249 -18.44 -1.35 12.44
N THR A 250 -17.96 -2.55 12.12
CA THR A 250 -18.13 -3.72 12.99
C THR A 250 -16.86 -3.91 13.83
N LEU A 251 -17.07 -4.06 15.15
CA LEU A 251 -16.05 -4.43 16.11
C LEU A 251 -16.38 -5.81 16.67
N THR A 252 -15.54 -6.79 16.38
CA THR A 252 -15.69 -8.14 16.90
C THR A 252 -14.78 -8.32 18.11
N TRP A 253 -15.40 -8.54 19.26
CA TRP A 253 -14.72 -8.66 20.55
C TRP A 253 -14.56 -10.11 20.95
N PHE A 254 -13.39 -10.42 21.51
CA PHE A 254 -13.04 -11.72 22.04
C PHE A 254 -12.64 -11.55 23.49
N THR A 255 -13.20 -12.35 24.40
CA THR A 255 -12.86 -12.31 25.82
C THR A 255 -12.44 -13.68 26.32
N ASP A 256 -11.25 -13.77 26.89
CA ASP A 256 -10.74 -14.96 27.56
C ASP A 256 -9.53 -14.57 28.43
N PRO A 257 -9.45 -15.02 29.69
CA PRO A 257 -8.24 -14.78 30.50
C PRO A 257 -6.99 -15.47 29.93
N ASP A 258 -7.15 -16.52 29.11
CA ASP A 258 -6.04 -17.13 28.38
C ASP A 258 -5.85 -16.47 27.00
N PRO A 259 -4.73 -15.74 26.77
CA PRO A 259 -4.48 -15.09 25.49
C PRO A 259 -4.36 -16.09 24.32
N TYR A 260 -3.96 -17.35 24.57
CA TYR A 260 -3.87 -18.35 23.51
C TYR A 260 -5.25 -18.81 23.03
N ALA A 261 -6.19 -19.03 23.96
CA ALA A 261 -7.58 -19.34 23.63
C ALA A 261 -8.24 -18.18 22.86
N LEU A 262 -7.96 -16.94 23.28
CA LEU A 262 -8.45 -15.73 22.62
C LEU A 262 -7.94 -15.62 21.18
N ILE A 263 -6.63 -15.77 20.96
CA ILE A 263 -6.03 -15.80 19.61
C ILE A 263 -6.63 -16.96 18.79
N GLY A 264 -6.85 -18.13 19.40
CA GLY A 264 -7.52 -19.26 18.76
C GLY A 264 -8.89 -18.88 18.20
N ARG A 265 -9.73 -18.19 18.98
CA ARG A 265 -11.04 -17.69 18.52
C ARG A 265 -10.91 -16.65 17.41
N PHE A 266 -9.94 -15.75 17.50
CA PHE A 266 -9.66 -14.79 16.43
C PHE A 266 -9.30 -15.49 15.10
N THR A 267 -8.48 -16.55 15.13
CA THR A 267 -8.13 -17.31 13.92
C THR A 267 -9.30 -18.17 13.39
N LEU A 268 -10.19 -18.65 14.26
CA LEU A 268 -11.43 -19.32 13.81
C LEU A 268 -12.36 -18.34 13.08
N HIS A 269 -12.34 -17.06 13.45
CA HIS A 269 -13.13 -16.00 12.83
C HIS A 269 -12.54 -15.54 11.50
N THR A 270 -11.22 -15.34 11.43
CA THR A 270 -10.55 -14.70 10.27
C THR A 270 -9.89 -15.66 9.30
N GLY A 271 -9.65 -16.90 9.72
CA GLY A 271 -8.96 -17.91 8.92
C GLY A 271 -7.81 -18.54 9.70
N GLN A 272 -7.79 -19.87 9.72
CA GLN A 272 -6.74 -20.62 10.41
C GLN A 272 -5.51 -20.76 9.50
N PRO A 273 -4.29 -20.71 10.07
CA PRO A 273 -3.09 -20.98 9.30
C PRO A 273 -3.11 -22.40 8.75
N ALA A 274 -2.72 -22.55 7.47
CA ALA A 274 -2.48 -23.87 6.90
C ALA A 274 -1.16 -24.43 7.45
N LEU A 275 -1.14 -25.72 7.78
CA LEU A 275 0.10 -26.40 8.17
C LEU A 275 1.04 -26.46 6.94
N PRO A 276 2.24 -25.85 6.99
CA PRO A 276 3.18 -25.91 5.89
C PRO A 276 3.70 -27.35 5.70
N PRO A 277 4.10 -27.74 4.48
CA PRO A 277 4.78 -29.01 4.27
C PRO A 277 6.12 -29.04 5.02
N LEU A 278 6.54 -30.23 5.46
CA LEU A 278 7.70 -30.40 6.33
C LEU A 278 8.99 -29.76 5.77
N TRP A 279 9.19 -29.79 4.46
CA TRP A 279 10.39 -29.22 3.82
C TRP A 279 10.52 -27.70 4.00
N ALA A 280 9.41 -26.99 4.30
CA ALA A 280 9.43 -25.55 4.51
C ALA A 280 10.13 -25.14 5.82
N PHE A 281 10.31 -26.08 6.76
CA PHE A 281 10.99 -25.82 8.04
C PHE A 281 12.53 -26.02 7.98
N GLY A 282 13.07 -26.47 6.85
CA GLY A 282 14.52 -26.54 6.66
C GLY A 282 15.14 -25.19 6.29
N LEU A 283 16.44 -25.17 5.96
CA LEU A 283 17.13 -23.96 5.55
C LEU A 283 16.70 -23.53 4.14
N TRP A 284 16.39 -22.24 3.97
CA TRP A 284 16.11 -21.62 2.68
C TRP A 284 17.36 -20.87 2.22
N MET A 285 17.78 -21.12 0.98
CA MET A 285 18.87 -20.38 0.32
C MET A 285 18.30 -19.48 -0.78
N SER A 286 18.74 -18.23 -0.81
CA SER A 286 18.30 -17.23 -1.79
C SER A 286 19.41 -16.19 -1.99
N ALA A 287 19.59 -15.75 -3.24
CA ALA A 287 20.25 -14.50 -3.56
C ALA A 287 19.80 -14.00 -4.93
N ASN A 288 19.60 -12.68 -5.05
CA ASN A 288 19.17 -12.06 -6.29
C ASN A 288 20.15 -12.30 -7.46
N GLU A 289 21.45 -12.34 -7.19
CA GLU A 289 22.50 -12.49 -8.20
C GLU A 289 22.66 -13.91 -8.76
N TRP A 290 21.91 -14.90 -8.25
CA TRP A 290 21.86 -16.27 -8.76
C TRP A 290 20.96 -16.36 -10.01
N ASN A 291 21.33 -15.58 -11.02
CA ASN A 291 20.54 -15.30 -12.22
C ASN A 291 20.86 -16.21 -13.43
N SER A 292 21.40 -17.41 -13.17
CA SER A 292 21.59 -18.45 -14.19
C SER A 292 21.59 -19.84 -13.57
N GLN A 293 21.28 -20.84 -14.39
CA GLN A 293 21.26 -22.25 -13.99
C GLN A 293 22.63 -22.71 -13.46
N GLU A 294 23.71 -22.28 -14.12
CA GLU A 294 25.08 -22.60 -13.70
C GLU A 294 25.38 -22.05 -12.30
N LYS A 295 25.05 -20.78 -12.03
CA LYS A 295 25.27 -20.16 -10.72
C LYS A 295 24.46 -20.88 -9.65
N VAL A 296 23.18 -21.11 -9.90
CA VAL A 296 22.31 -21.85 -8.97
C VAL A 296 22.89 -23.21 -8.60
N LEU A 297 23.26 -24.03 -9.60
CA LEU A 297 23.80 -25.37 -9.36
C LEU A 297 25.15 -25.33 -8.63
N ARG A 298 25.99 -24.32 -8.91
CA ARG A 298 27.25 -24.10 -8.19
C ARG A 298 26.99 -23.86 -6.70
N GLU A 299 26.08 -22.95 -6.35
CA GLU A 299 25.80 -22.62 -4.95
C GLU A 299 25.18 -23.80 -4.20
N VAL A 300 24.31 -24.56 -4.87
CA VAL A 300 23.77 -25.81 -4.33
C VAL A 300 24.89 -26.84 -4.09
N ALA A 301 25.85 -26.96 -4.99
CA ALA A 301 27.00 -27.85 -4.80
C ALA A 301 27.85 -27.44 -3.58
N LEU A 302 28.06 -26.15 -3.36
CA LEU A 302 28.79 -25.63 -2.19
C LEU A 302 28.08 -25.97 -0.86
N THR A 303 26.75 -25.95 -0.84
CA THR A 303 25.99 -26.37 0.37
C THR A 303 26.34 -27.80 0.80
N ARG A 304 26.63 -28.68 -0.17
CA ARG A 304 27.01 -30.08 0.07
C ARG A 304 28.46 -30.21 0.48
N GLU A 305 29.35 -29.51 -0.23
CA GLU A 305 30.77 -29.46 0.08
C GLU A 305 31.01 -29.06 1.54
N HIS A 306 30.24 -28.08 2.03
CA HIS A 306 30.36 -27.57 3.40
C HIS A 306 29.46 -28.28 4.42
N GLY A 307 28.62 -29.23 4.02
CA GLY A 307 27.72 -29.94 4.93
C GLY A 307 26.61 -29.07 5.54
N ILE A 308 26.12 -28.07 4.79
CA ILE A 308 25.06 -27.13 5.19
C ILE A 308 23.84 -27.32 4.27
N PRO A 309 23.07 -28.41 4.40
CA PRO A 309 22.01 -28.73 3.46
C PRO A 309 20.85 -27.72 3.50
N ALA A 310 20.46 -27.19 2.34
CA ALA A 310 19.22 -26.44 2.15
C ALA A 310 18.05 -27.38 1.81
N SER A 311 16.83 -27.01 2.18
CA SER A 311 15.60 -27.68 1.75
C SER A 311 14.81 -26.89 0.71
N VAL A 312 15.08 -25.58 0.60
CA VAL A 312 14.44 -24.68 -0.35
C VAL A 312 15.48 -23.79 -1.01
N LEU A 313 15.36 -23.65 -2.34
CA LEU A 313 16.06 -22.68 -3.14
C LEU A 313 15.04 -21.67 -3.69
N VAL A 314 15.26 -20.39 -3.44
CA VAL A 314 14.53 -19.29 -4.08
C VAL A 314 15.38 -18.76 -5.24
N ILE A 315 14.78 -18.60 -6.41
CA ILE A 315 15.41 -17.99 -7.58
C ILE A 315 14.63 -16.71 -7.92
N GLU A 316 15.28 -15.56 -7.75
CA GLU A 316 14.65 -14.26 -7.98
C GLU A 316 14.76 -13.81 -9.44
N ALA A 317 15.97 -13.55 -9.94
CA ALA A 317 16.24 -13.13 -11.31
C ALA A 317 16.25 -14.33 -12.28
N TRP A 318 15.13 -15.06 -12.33
CA TRP A 318 14.96 -16.26 -13.18
C TRP A 318 14.37 -15.93 -14.56
N SER A 319 13.60 -14.84 -14.65
CA SER A 319 12.77 -14.55 -15.82
C SER A 319 13.41 -13.58 -16.80
N ASP A 320 12.69 -13.27 -17.88
CA ASP A 320 12.99 -12.24 -18.89
C ASP A 320 13.00 -10.78 -18.35
N GLU A 321 12.89 -10.57 -17.04
CA GLU A 321 12.76 -9.26 -16.37
C GLU A 321 11.66 -8.35 -16.93
N THR A 322 10.67 -8.91 -17.64
CA THR A 322 9.60 -8.18 -18.31
C THR A 322 8.22 -8.76 -17.99
N THR A 323 8.02 -10.06 -18.24
CA THR A 323 6.75 -10.74 -18.04
C THR A 323 6.69 -11.45 -16.69
N PHE A 324 7.85 -11.82 -16.13
CA PHE A 324 7.98 -12.61 -14.90
C PHE A 324 7.22 -13.93 -14.94
N TYR A 325 7.02 -14.50 -16.13
CA TYR A 325 6.57 -15.89 -16.25
C TYR A 325 7.34 -16.67 -17.31
N ILE A 326 8.28 -16.04 -18.03
CA ILE A 326 9.12 -16.65 -19.06
C ILE A 326 10.57 -16.67 -18.57
N TRP A 327 11.24 -17.81 -18.68
CA TRP A 327 12.66 -17.93 -18.34
C TRP A 327 13.54 -17.02 -19.20
N ASN A 328 14.57 -16.40 -18.62
CA ASN A 328 15.50 -15.55 -19.36
C ASN A 328 16.15 -16.32 -20.54
N ASP A 329 16.40 -15.65 -21.66
CA ASP A 329 16.96 -16.21 -22.90
C ASP A 329 16.14 -17.34 -23.58
N ALA A 330 14.93 -17.67 -23.09
CA ALA A 330 14.08 -18.65 -23.76
C ALA A 330 13.52 -18.11 -25.08
N GLU A 331 13.62 -18.90 -26.15
CA GLU A 331 12.99 -18.58 -27.44
C GLU A 331 11.63 -19.24 -27.55
N TYR A 332 10.67 -18.54 -28.15
CA TYR A 332 9.31 -19.01 -28.38
C TYR A 332 8.64 -18.16 -29.47
N ASP A 333 7.56 -18.66 -30.05
CA ASP A 333 6.69 -17.86 -30.91
C ASP A 333 5.61 -17.18 -30.05
N PRO A 334 5.47 -15.84 -30.08
CA PRO A 334 4.46 -15.15 -29.28
C PRO A 334 3.04 -15.64 -29.59
N VAL A 335 2.23 -15.79 -28.55
CA VAL A 335 0.82 -16.19 -28.65
C VAL A 335 -0.10 -15.00 -28.40
N ALA A 336 -1.38 -15.14 -28.76
CA ALA A 336 -2.40 -14.15 -28.46
C ALA A 336 -2.49 -13.87 -26.94
N GLY A 337 -2.90 -12.65 -26.57
CA GLY A 337 -2.87 -12.21 -25.17
C GLY A 337 -3.83 -12.97 -24.25
N ASP A 338 -4.89 -13.57 -24.80
CA ASP A 338 -5.81 -14.49 -24.12
C ASP A 338 -5.25 -15.93 -24.01
N GLY A 339 -4.16 -16.22 -24.73
CA GLY A 339 -3.44 -17.48 -24.67
C GLY A 339 -2.41 -17.54 -23.54
N ALA A 340 -1.91 -18.75 -23.32
CA ALA A 340 -0.83 -19.06 -22.40
C ALA A 340 0.19 -19.98 -23.07
N LEU A 341 1.48 -19.65 -22.92
CA LEU A 341 2.59 -20.49 -23.36
C LEU A 341 2.64 -21.77 -22.52
N LYS A 342 2.99 -22.87 -23.17
CA LYS A 342 3.18 -24.20 -22.58
C LYS A 342 4.66 -24.53 -22.58
N LEU A 343 5.06 -25.47 -21.73
CA LEU A 343 6.46 -25.89 -21.62
C LEU A 343 7.07 -26.30 -22.98
N GLY A 344 6.28 -26.95 -23.84
CA GLY A 344 6.72 -27.40 -25.16
C GLY A 344 6.87 -26.29 -26.22
N ASP A 345 6.42 -25.07 -25.93
CA ASP A 345 6.53 -23.93 -26.87
C ASP A 345 7.92 -23.28 -26.79
N PHE A 346 8.69 -23.56 -25.73
CA PHE A 346 9.99 -22.96 -25.47
C PHE A 346 11.15 -23.78 -26.03
N ARG A 347 12.14 -23.08 -26.58
CA ARG A 347 13.51 -23.58 -26.79
C ARG A 347 14.41 -22.89 -25.78
N PHE A 348 14.93 -23.68 -24.83
CA PHE A 348 15.75 -23.18 -23.73
C PHE A 348 17.24 -23.09 -24.12
N GLY A 349 17.94 -22.09 -23.58
CA GLY A 349 19.32 -21.76 -23.91
C GLY A 349 19.86 -20.68 -22.98
N GLY A 350 21.03 -20.11 -23.32
CA GLY A 350 21.61 -18.97 -22.60
C GLY A 350 21.80 -19.23 -21.11
N LYS A 351 21.26 -18.35 -20.26
CA LYS A 351 21.31 -18.45 -18.79
C LYS A 351 20.61 -19.69 -18.22
N TRP A 352 19.60 -20.22 -18.92
CA TRP A 352 18.76 -21.32 -18.45
C TRP A 352 18.61 -22.39 -19.55
N PRO A 353 19.66 -23.17 -19.82
CA PRO A 353 19.67 -24.14 -20.93
C PRO A 353 18.73 -25.35 -20.70
N ASP A 354 18.47 -25.74 -19.44
CA ASP A 354 17.54 -26.82 -19.11
C ASP A 354 16.92 -26.59 -17.71
N PRO A 355 15.99 -25.62 -17.58
CA PRO A 355 15.40 -25.28 -16.30
C PRO A 355 14.58 -26.44 -15.71
N LYS A 356 13.96 -27.26 -16.56
CA LYS A 356 13.23 -28.46 -16.10
C LYS A 356 14.19 -29.49 -15.52
N GLY A 357 15.27 -29.83 -16.22
CA GLY A 357 16.29 -30.76 -15.72
C GLY A 357 16.94 -30.27 -14.42
N MET A 358 17.21 -28.96 -14.32
CA MET A 358 17.67 -28.34 -13.07
C MET A 358 16.69 -28.57 -11.91
N VAL A 359 15.39 -28.28 -12.10
CA VAL A 359 14.37 -28.46 -11.06
C VAL A 359 14.21 -29.94 -10.70
N ASP A 360 14.19 -30.84 -11.69
CA ASP A 360 14.10 -32.29 -11.46
C ASP A 360 15.30 -32.80 -10.64
N GLN A 361 16.52 -32.34 -10.96
CA GLN A 361 17.72 -32.66 -10.19
C GLN A 361 17.57 -32.16 -8.75
N LEU A 362 17.25 -30.88 -8.54
CA LEU A 362 17.09 -30.31 -7.19
C LEU A 362 16.02 -31.06 -6.38
N HIS A 363 14.90 -31.42 -7.00
CA HIS A 363 13.85 -32.23 -6.37
C HIS A 363 14.34 -33.63 -5.96
N ALA A 364 15.14 -34.30 -6.80
CA ALA A 364 15.74 -35.60 -6.48
C ALA A 364 16.73 -35.50 -5.31
N GLU A 365 17.32 -34.32 -5.14
CA GLU A 365 18.24 -33.99 -4.05
C GLU A 365 17.52 -33.51 -2.77
N GLY A 366 16.18 -33.46 -2.77
CA GLY A 366 15.37 -33.06 -1.63
C GLY A 366 15.18 -31.55 -1.47
N ILE A 367 15.60 -30.75 -2.45
CA ILE A 367 15.50 -29.29 -2.46
C ILE A 367 14.27 -28.87 -3.25
N ARG A 368 13.39 -28.03 -2.69
CA ARG A 368 12.25 -27.42 -3.42
C ARG A 368 12.64 -26.10 -4.03
N VAL A 369 12.09 -25.79 -5.20
CA VAL A 369 12.37 -24.54 -5.92
C VAL A 369 11.19 -23.60 -5.83
N LEU A 370 11.45 -22.34 -5.48
CA LEU A 370 10.51 -21.24 -5.52
C LEU A 370 10.99 -20.18 -6.50
N LEU A 371 10.07 -19.67 -7.30
CA LEU A 371 10.33 -18.62 -8.29
C LEU A 371 9.68 -17.33 -7.83
N TRP A 372 10.42 -16.23 -7.88
CA TRP A 372 9.92 -14.91 -7.52
C TRP A 372 8.80 -14.45 -8.47
N GLN A 373 7.85 -13.68 -7.95
CA GLN A 373 6.70 -13.11 -8.68
C GLN A 373 6.36 -11.70 -8.17
N ILE A 374 5.69 -10.92 -9.01
CA ILE A 374 5.07 -9.64 -8.65
C ILE A 374 3.69 -9.51 -9.32
N PRO A 375 2.65 -8.96 -8.67
CA PRO A 375 1.31 -8.81 -9.26
C PRO A 375 1.18 -7.57 -10.16
N VAL A 376 2.24 -7.22 -10.89
CA VAL A 376 2.30 -6.02 -11.74
C VAL A 376 2.62 -6.41 -13.18
N LEU A 377 1.82 -5.93 -14.13
CA LEU A 377 2.17 -5.93 -15.55
C LEU A 377 3.09 -4.74 -15.81
N LYS A 378 4.39 -5.01 -15.95
CA LYS A 378 5.46 -3.99 -16.04
C LYS A 378 5.24 -3.00 -17.19
N ALA A 379 5.73 -1.77 -17.06
CA ALA A 379 5.99 -0.92 -18.21
C ALA A 379 7.36 -1.31 -18.82
N PRO A 380 7.42 -1.98 -19.99
CA PRO A 380 8.67 -2.53 -20.49
C PRO A 380 9.59 -1.44 -21.05
N GLU A 381 10.89 -1.68 -20.94
CA GLU A 381 11.92 -0.87 -21.58
C GLU A 381 12.17 -1.42 -23.00
N GLY A 382 11.34 -0.98 -23.95
CA GLY A 382 11.42 -1.40 -25.35
C GLY A 382 10.34 -2.38 -25.79
N GLU A 383 10.54 -2.98 -26.97
CA GLU A 383 9.58 -3.90 -27.56
C GLU A 383 9.72 -5.30 -26.97
N HIS A 384 8.59 -5.84 -26.53
CA HIS A 384 8.50 -7.23 -26.09
C HIS A 384 7.18 -7.83 -26.59
N PRO A 385 7.18 -8.64 -27.67
CA PRO A 385 5.96 -9.04 -28.37
C PRO A 385 4.91 -9.73 -27.49
N GLN A 386 5.30 -10.68 -26.64
CA GLN A 386 4.36 -11.36 -25.76
C GLN A 386 3.73 -10.41 -24.73
N HIS A 387 4.54 -9.59 -24.06
CA HIS A 387 4.08 -8.54 -23.17
C HIS A 387 3.10 -7.57 -23.87
N ALA A 388 3.36 -7.19 -25.12
CA ALA A 388 2.45 -6.33 -25.89
C ALA A 388 1.10 -7.01 -26.14
N ALA A 389 1.09 -8.29 -26.52
CA ALA A 389 -0.13 -9.07 -26.67
C ALA A 389 -0.91 -9.20 -25.35
N ASP A 390 -0.21 -9.54 -24.27
CA ASP A 390 -0.77 -9.66 -22.92
C ASP A 390 -1.38 -8.33 -22.44
N ARG A 391 -0.66 -7.23 -22.65
CA ARG A 391 -1.11 -5.89 -22.29
C ARG A 391 -2.36 -5.49 -23.07
N ALA A 392 -2.41 -5.73 -24.38
CA ALA A 392 -3.59 -5.40 -25.18
C ALA A 392 -4.84 -6.16 -24.67
N HIS A 393 -4.69 -7.44 -24.32
CA HIS A 393 -5.78 -8.21 -23.74
C HIS A 393 -6.15 -7.72 -22.33
N PHE A 394 -5.18 -7.49 -21.46
CA PHE A 394 -5.36 -6.98 -20.10
C PHE A 394 -6.11 -5.65 -20.08
N GLU A 395 -5.75 -4.71 -20.97
CA GLU A 395 -6.42 -3.43 -21.14
C GLU A 395 -7.84 -3.60 -21.69
N ALA A 396 -8.04 -4.45 -22.70
CA ALA A 396 -9.35 -4.69 -23.31
C ALA A 396 -10.35 -5.35 -22.36
N GLN A 397 -9.91 -6.27 -21.50
CA GLN A 397 -10.77 -6.94 -20.52
C GLN A 397 -10.92 -6.13 -19.22
N GLY A 398 -10.08 -5.10 -19.01
CA GLY A 398 -10.10 -4.32 -17.78
C GLY A 398 -9.65 -5.12 -16.56
N TYR A 399 -8.63 -5.96 -16.71
CA TYR A 399 -8.09 -6.84 -15.66
C TYR A 399 -7.23 -6.13 -14.60
N GLY A 400 -7.02 -4.83 -14.73
CA GLY A 400 -6.28 -4.04 -13.75
C GLY A 400 -7.19 -3.25 -12.81
N VAL A 401 -6.61 -2.90 -11.66
CA VAL A 401 -7.22 -1.94 -10.73
C VAL A 401 -7.53 -0.64 -11.48
N ARG A 402 -8.60 0.07 -11.11
CA ARG A 402 -9.01 1.33 -11.75
C ARG A 402 -8.72 2.54 -10.88
N ALA A 403 -8.38 3.65 -11.51
CA ALA A 403 -8.31 4.95 -10.85
C ALA A 403 -9.73 5.49 -10.57
N ALA A 404 -9.84 6.37 -9.57
CA ALA A 404 -11.12 7.00 -9.20
C ALA A 404 -11.69 7.90 -10.31
N GLU A 405 -10.83 8.53 -11.12
CA GLU A 405 -11.21 9.41 -12.22
C GLU A 405 -11.32 8.62 -13.53
N GLY A 406 -12.55 8.24 -13.91
CA GLY A 406 -12.90 7.91 -15.29
C GLY A 406 -12.36 6.59 -15.84
N ALA A 407 -12.71 5.46 -15.22
CA ALA A 407 -12.55 4.08 -15.75
C ALA A 407 -11.14 3.65 -16.21
N ALA A 408 -10.13 4.53 -16.23
CA ALA A 408 -8.79 4.21 -16.65
C ALA A 408 -8.13 3.24 -15.66
N LEU A 409 -7.28 2.38 -16.20
CA LEU A 409 -6.50 1.45 -15.39
C LEU A 409 -5.47 2.22 -14.56
N TYR A 410 -5.38 1.87 -13.29
CA TYR A 410 -4.45 2.41 -12.33
C TYR A 410 -3.03 2.08 -12.74
N ARG A 411 -2.21 3.13 -12.80
CA ARG A 411 -0.77 3.05 -13.02
C ARG A 411 -0.07 3.06 -11.68
N VAL A 412 0.84 2.11 -11.47
CA VAL A 412 1.65 2.02 -10.26
C VAL A 412 2.42 3.33 -10.10
N ARG A 413 2.13 4.04 -9.00
CA ARG A 413 2.86 5.24 -8.60
C ARG A 413 4.31 4.85 -8.26
N PRO A 414 5.29 5.78 -8.32
CA PRO A 414 6.66 5.51 -7.89
C PRO A 414 6.73 4.80 -6.52
N PHE A 415 7.74 3.98 -6.23
CA PHE A 415 9.04 3.86 -6.93
C PHE A 415 9.22 2.55 -7.73
N TRP A 416 8.76 1.41 -7.21
CA TRP A 416 9.01 0.10 -7.79
C TRP A 416 7.96 -0.27 -8.86
N PHE A 417 8.40 -0.73 -10.04
CA PHE A 417 7.53 -1.04 -11.18
C PHE A 417 6.61 0.11 -11.64
N ARG A 418 7.07 1.35 -11.46
CA ARG A 418 6.40 2.59 -11.89
C ARG A 418 5.81 2.45 -13.29
N ASP A 419 4.61 3.03 -13.47
CA ASP A 419 3.86 3.06 -14.73
C ASP A 419 3.39 1.69 -15.24
N GLY A 420 3.68 0.59 -14.53
CA GLY A 420 3.02 -0.69 -14.73
C GLY A 420 1.54 -0.67 -14.33
N TYR A 421 0.82 -1.73 -14.64
CA TYR A 421 -0.55 -1.94 -14.17
C TYR A 421 -0.61 -2.94 -13.02
N LEU A 422 -1.39 -2.61 -12.00
CA LEU A 422 -1.67 -3.52 -10.88
C LEU A 422 -2.83 -4.46 -11.25
N LEU A 423 -2.63 -5.77 -11.07
CA LEU A 423 -3.68 -6.79 -11.28
C LEU A 423 -4.86 -6.56 -10.33
N ASP A 424 -6.09 -6.60 -10.85
CA ASP A 424 -7.28 -6.65 -10.01
C ASP A 424 -7.53 -8.08 -9.51
N VAL A 425 -7.05 -8.36 -8.30
CA VAL A 425 -7.22 -9.67 -7.64
C VAL A 425 -8.66 -9.94 -7.18
N THR A 426 -9.55 -8.95 -7.23
CA THR A 426 -10.97 -9.14 -6.94
C THR A 426 -11.76 -9.61 -8.18
N HIS A 427 -11.15 -9.51 -9.37
CA HIS A 427 -11.71 -9.99 -10.62
C HIS A 427 -11.30 -11.44 -10.89
N ALA A 428 -12.21 -12.39 -10.68
CA ALA A 428 -11.91 -13.82 -10.78
C ALA A 428 -11.28 -14.25 -12.12
N GLU A 429 -11.76 -13.69 -13.25
CA GLU A 429 -11.17 -14.02 -14.56
C GLU A 429 -9.78 -13.43 -14.77
N ALA A 430 -9.48 -12.25 -14.21
CA ALA A 430 -8.15 -11.65 -14.26
C ALA A 430 -7.16 -12.52 -13.48
N VAL A 431 -7.55 -13.01 -12.30
CA VAL A 431 -6.76 -13.95 -11.50
C VAL A 431 -6.51 -15.25 -12.27
N ARG A 432 -7.56 -15.83 -12.89
CA ARG A 432 -7.41 -17.04 -13.71
C ARG A 432 -6.44 -16.82 -14.86
N TRP A 433 -6.65 -15.77 -15.66
CA TRP A 433 -5.79 -15.41 -16.78
C TRP A 433 -4.33 -15.20 -16.34
N TRP A 434 -4.13 -14.49 -15.23
CA TRP A 434 -2.80 -14.24 -14.67
C TRP A 434 -2.10 -15.55 -14.28
N LEU A 435 -2.78 -16.43 -13.56
CA LEU A 435 -2.22 -17.72 -13.11
C LEU A 435 -2.02 -18.71 -14.26
N GLU A 436 -2.87 -18.69 -15.28
CA GLU A 436 -2.74 -19.55 -16.47
C GLU A 436 -1.42 -19.32 -17.21
N LYS A 437 -0.95 -18.06 -17.31
CA LYS A 437 0.38 -17.75 -17.89
C LYS A 437 1.54 -18.39 -17.15
N ARG A 438 1.38 -18.71 -15.86
CA ARG A 438 2.38 -19.36 -15.01
C ARG A 438 2.16 -20.87 -14.89
N ALA A 439 1.07 -21.41 -15.42
CA ALA A 439 0.67 -22.80 -15.17
C ALA A 439 1.73 -23.82 -15.61
N TYR A 440 2.45 -23.54 -16.70
CA TYR A 440 3.50 -24.42 -17.22
C TYR A 440 4.68 -24.56 -16.24
N LEU A 441 4.97 -23.55 -15.41
CA LEU A 441 6.03 -23.59 -14.39
C LEU A 441 5.74 -24.62 -13.29
N LEU A 442 4.46 -24.91 -13.05
CA LEU A 442 4.01 -25.84 -12.03
C LEU A 442 3.90 -27.29 -12.54
N GLY A 443 4.23 -27.54 -13.80
CA GLY A 443 4.04 -28.84 -14.45
C GLY A 443 2.56 -29.24 -14.59
N ARG A 444 1.62 -28.30 -14.42
CA ARG A 444 0.19 -28.53 -14.57
C ARG A 444 -0.22 -28.31 -16.03
N THR A 445 -0.25 -29.39 -16.80
CA THR A 445 -0.92 -29.41 -18.10
C THR A 445 -2.42 -29.65 -17.88
N GLY A 446 -3.22 -28.58 -17.75
CA GLY A 446 -4.68 -28.60 -17.93
C GLY A 446 -5.54 -29.41 -16.94
N HIS A 447 -6.46 -28.69 -16.28
CA HIS A 447 -7.57 -29.14 -15.41
C HIS A 447 -7.25 -29.85 -14.10
#